data_AF-A0A2V8X3E3-F1
#
_entry.id   AF-A0A2V8X3E3-F1
#
_cell.length_a   1.000
_cell.length_b   1.000
_cell.length_c   1.000
_cell.angle_alpha   90.00
_cell.angle_beta   90.00
_cell.angle_gamma   90.00
#
_symmetry.space_group_name_H-M   'P 1'
#
loop_
_entity.id
_entity.type
_entity.pdbx_description
1 polymer ?
#
loop_
_entity_poly.entity_id
_entity_poly.type
_entity_poly.pdbx_seq_one_letter_code
_entity_poly.pdbx_strand_id
1 'polypeptide(L)' 'MIDAARVFIHDAAERAEHEAKRAVAAVHEGDMLTTQMAVLKRFAKRGPVDTIALRRRVAAAVQSQDRYPFEAR' A
#
# COMPACT_ATOMS: atom_id res chain seq x y z
N MET A 1 9.46 12.39 -9.25
CA MET A 1 9.23 11.76 -7.92
C MET A 1 8.10 10.72 -7.93
N ILE A 2 8.11 9.80 -8.91
CA ILE A 2 7.09 8.74 -9.00
C ILE A 2 7.31 7.66 -7.92
N ASP A 3 8.58 7.42 -7.53
CA ASP A 3 8.93 6.40 -6.53
C ASP A 3 8.26 6.65 -5.17
N ALA A 4 8.17 7.91 -4.73
CA ALA A 4 7.48 8.28 -3.48
C ALA A 4 5.98 7.90 -3.54
N ALA A 5 5.30 8.18 -4.65
CA ALA A 5 3.91 7.80 -4.85
C ALA A 5 3.73 6.27 -4.89
N ARG A 6 4.65 5.53 -5.53
CA ARG A 6 4.61 4.06 -5.58
C ARG A 6 4.72 3.43 -4.19
N VAL A 7 5.64 3.92 -3.35
CA VAL A 7 5.77 3.47 -1.95
C VAL A 7 4.49 3.78 -1.19
N PHE A 8 4.02 5.02 -1.27
CA PHE A 8 2.82 5.45 -0.54
C PHE A 8 1.59 4.61 -0.89
N ILE A 9 1.32 4.42 -2.18
CA ILE A 9 0.17 3.66 -2.66
C ILE A 9 0.27 2.20 -2.22
N HIS A 10 1.47 1.60 -2.27
CA HIS A 10 1.66 0.23 -1.83
C HIS A 10 1.32 0.06 -0.34
N ASP A 11 1.91 0.89 0.53
CA ASP A 11 1.69 0.83 1.97
C ASP A 11 0.24 1.20 2.37
N ALA A 12 -0.36 2.18 1.68
CA ALA A 12 -1.75 2.55 1.88
C ALA A 12 -2.70 1.39 1.55
N ALA A 13 -2.44 0.71 0.45
CA ALA A 13 -3.30 -0.36 0.00
C ALA A 13 -3.09 -1.67 0.80
N GLU A 14 -1.93 -1.88 1.44
CA GLU A 14 -1.75 -2.93 2.47
C GLU A 14 -2.59 -2.66 3.72
N ARG A 15 -2.57 -1.41 4.21
CA ARG A 15 -3.41 -0.99 5.34
C ARG A 15 -4.90 -1.12 5.02
N ALA A 16 -5.32 -0.69 3.83
CA ALA A 16 -6.71 -0.80 3.41
C ALA A 16 -7.19 -2.26 3.35
N GLU A 17 -6.35 -3.17 2.84
CA GLU A 17 -6.66 -4.61 2.83
C GLU A 17 -6.78 -5.17 4.26
N HIS A 18 -5.88 -4.77 5.17
CA HIS A 18 -5.93 -5.19 6.56
C HIS A 18 -7.22 -4.75 7.26
N GLU A 19 -7.59 -3.47 7.14
CA GLU A 19 -8.82 -2.94 7.74
C GLU A 19 -10.07 -3.55 7.10
N ALA A 20 -10.06 -3.80 5.79
CA ALA A 20 -11.17 -4.49 5.12
C ALA A 20 -11.36 -5.92 5.64
N LYS A 21 -10.28 -6.68 5.88
CA LYS A 21 -10.38 -8.02 6.49
C LYS A 21 -11.02 -7.96 7.88
N ARG A 22 -10.60 -6.99 8.71
CA ARG A 22 -11.17 -6.77 10.05
C ARG A 22 -12.66 -6.45 9.98
N ALA A 23 -13.06 -5.53 9.09
CA ALA A 23 -14.46 -5.14 8.92
C ALA A 23 -15.31 -6.32 8.43
N VAL A 24 -14.86 -7.06 7.41
CA VAL A 24 -15.59 -8.22 6.86
C VAL A 24 -15.79 -9.32 7.92
N ALA A 25 -14.76 -9.60 8.73
CA ALA A 25 -14.86 -10.58 9.81
C ALA A 25 -15.79 -10.15 10.96
N ALA A 26 -16.00 -8.84 11.14
CA ALA A 26 -16.90 -8.32 12.15
C ALA A 26 -18.39 -8.36 11.74
N VAL A 27 -18.69 -8.43 10.44
CA VAL A 27 -20.07 -8.34 9.92
C VAL A 27 -20.59 -9.63 9.29
N HIS A 28 -19.72 -10.59 8.97
CA HIS A 28 -20.09 -11.85 8.33
C HIS A 28 -19.46 -13.04 9.03
N GLU A 29 -20.19 -14.15 9.02
CA GLU A 29 -19.78 -15.44 9.57
C GLU A 29 -20.00 -16.57 8.55
N GLY A 30 -19.46 -17.76 8.83
CA GLY A 30 -19.66 -18.97 8.03
C GLY A 30 -19.32 -18.83 6.55
N ASP A 31 -20.20 -19.36 5.69
CA ASP A 31 -19.98 -19.38 4.24
C ASP A 31 -19.94 -17.98 3.62
N MET A 32 -20.69 -17.02 4.21
CA MET A 32 -20.71 -15.64 3.72
C MET A 32 -19.37 -14.95 3.99
N LEU A 33 -18.77 -15.18 5.17
CA LEU A 33 -17.42 -14.68 5.48
C LEU A 33 -16.40 -15.18 4.45
N THR A 34 -16.42 -16.48 4.17
CA THR A 34 -15.51 -17.09 3.18
C THR A 34 -15.70 -16.48 1.80
N THR A 35 -16.95 -16.28 1.38
CA THR A 35 -17.30 -15.66 0.10
C THR A 35 -16.78 -14.22 0.01
N GLN A 36 -17.02 -13.40 1.02
CA GLN A 36 -16.60 -11.99 1.03
C GLN A 36 -15.08 -11.83 1.11
N MET A 37 -14.39 -12.72 1.84
CA MET A 37 -12.93 -12.75 1.86
C MET A 37 -12.34 -13.09 0.47
N ALA A 38 -12.98 -13.97 -0.30
CA ALA A 38 -12.56 -14.27 -1.67
C ALA A 38 -12.73 -13.06 -2.60
N VAL A 39 -13.84 -12.31 -2.46
CA VAL A 39 -14.06 -11.05 -3.18
C VAL A 39 -13.01 -10.02 -2.81
N LEU A 40 -12.73 -9.82 -1.51
CA LEU A 40 -11.70 -8.91 -1.03
C LEU A 40 -10.31 -9.25 -1.61
N LYS A 41 -9.96 -10.54 -1.65
CA LYS A 41 -8.69 -11.00 -2.24
C LYS A 41 -8.56 -10.60 -3.72
N ARG A 42 -9.65 -10.61 -4.48
CA ARG A 42 -9.64 -10.18 -5.89
C ARG A 42 -9.34 -8.69 -6.03
N PHE A 43 -9.88 -7.84 -5.15
CA PHE A 43 -9.62 -6.41 -5.14
C PHE A 43 -8.21 -6.07 -4.64
N ALA A 44 -7.70 -6.82 -3.67
CA ALA A 44 -6.39 -6.60 -3.08
C ALA A 44 -5.22 -7.18 -3.90
N LYS A 45 -5.51 -7.91 -4.98
CA LYS A 45 -4.50 -8.58 -5.80
C LYS A 45 -3.56 -7.56 -6.47
N ARG A 46 -2.31 -7.53 -6.03
CA ARG A 46 -1.21 -6.69 -6.55
C ARG A 46 0.06 -7.51 -6.73
N GLY A 47 0.90 -7.12 -7.68
CA GLY A 47 2.23 -7.71 -7.84
C GLY A 47 3.18 -7.26 -6.72
N PRO A 48 4.23 -8.04 -6.42
CA PRO A 48 5.24 -7.64 -5.44
C PRO A 48 5.95 -6.35 -5.91
N VAL A 49 6.21 -5.45 -4.97
CA VAL A 49 6.94 -4.21 -5.23
C VAL A 49 8.16 -4.15 -4.33
N ASP A 50 9.34 -3.92 -4.91
CA ASP A 50 10.56 -3.66 -4.15
C ASP A 50 10.52 -2.24 -3.54
N THR A 51 9.80 -2.14 -2.43
CA THR A 51 9.62 -0.88 -1.71
C THR A 51 10.91 -0.45 -0.98
N ILE A 52 11.89 -1.34 -0.79
CA ILE A 52 13.21 -0.99 -0.24
C ILE A 52 13.99 -0.17 -1.26
N ALA A 53 14.12 -0.66 -2.50
CA ALA A 53 14.81 0.08 -3.56
C ALA A 53 14.13 1.41 -3.86
N LEU A 54 12.79 1.44 -3.86
CA LEU A 54 12.03 2.68 -4.02
C LEU A 54 12.35 3.70 -2.91
N ARG A 55 12.32 3.29 -1.64
CA ARG A 55 12.64 4.19 -0.50
C ARG A 55 14.09 4.68 -0.54
N ARG A 56 15.05 3.84 -0.96
CA ARG A 56 16.45 4.26 -1.17
C ARG A 56 16.57 5.36 -2.21
N ARG A 57 15.83 5.29 -3.33
CA ARG A 57 15.82 6.35 -4.35
C ARG A 57 15.20 7.65 -3.84
N VAL A 58 14.12 7.56 -3.05
CA VAL A 58 13.53 8.73 -2.39
C VAL A 58 14.54 9.36 -1.41
N ALA A 59 15.20 8.55 -0.58
CA ALA A 59 16.20 9.02 0.37
C ALA A 59 17.38 9.72 -0.32
N ALA A 60 17.87 9.17 -1.44
CA ALA A 60 18.92 9.81 -2.22
C ALA A 60 18.49 11.19 -2.77
N ALA A 61 17.23 11.35 -3.18
CA ALA A 61 16.69 12.63 -3.63
C ALA A 61 16.53 13.65 -2.50
N VAL A 62 16.16 13.20 -1.29
CA VAL A 62 16.12 14.05 -0.09
C VAL A 62 17.53 14.54 0.24
N GLN A 63 18.49 13.62 0.32
CA GLN A 63 19.88 13.92 0.71
C GLN A 63 20.59 14.83 -0.29
N SER A 64 20.34 14.67 -1.60
CA SER A 64 20.97 15.51 -2.61
C SER A 64 20.46 16.95 -2.62
N GLN A 65 19.28 17.20 -2.06
CA GLN A 65 18.65 18.53 -2.02
C GLN A 65 18.65 19.16 -0.63
N ASP A 66 18.90 18.37 0.42
CA ASP A 66 18.80 18.74 1.84
C ASP A 66 17.46 19.41 2.20
N ARG A 67 16.37 18.92 1.61
CA ARG A 67 15.00 19.45 1.77
C ARG A 67 13.96 18.41 1.39
N TYR A 68 12.67 18.78 1.52
CA TYR A 68 11.61 17.92 1.07
C TYR A 68 11.66 17.76 -0.46
N PRO A 69 11.70 16.53 -1.00
CA PRO A 69 12.02 16.26 -2.40
C PRO A 69 10.95 16.70 -3.41
N PHE A 70 9.86 17.33 -2.96
CA PHE A 70 8.84 17.95 -3.80
C PHE A 70 8.84 19.49 -3.74
N GLU A 71 9.66 20.12 -2.88
CA GLU A 71 9.71 21.58 -2.71
C GLU A 71 10.45 22.31 -3.85
N ALA A 72 11.32 21.62 -4.60
CA ALA A 72 12.14 22.23 -5.65
C ALA A 72 11.41 22.45 -6.99
N ARG A 73 10.11 22.75 -6.96
CA ARG A 73 9.27 22.83 -8.16
C ARG A 73 9.07 24.25 -8.66
#